data_AF-A0A1T3HHK3-F1
#
_entry.id   AF-A0A1T3HHK3-F1
#
_cell.length_a   1.000
_cell.length_b   1.000
_cell.length_c   1.000
_cell.angle_alpha   90.00
_cell.angle_beta   90.00
_cell.angle_gamma   90.00
#
_symmetry.space_group_name_H-M   'P 1'
#
loop_
_entity.id
_entity.type
_entity.pdbx_description
1 polymer ?
#
loop_
_entity_poly.entity_id
_entity_poly.type
_entity_poly.pdbx_seq_one_letter_code
_entity_poly.pdbx_strand_id
1 'polypeptide(L)'
;MFITFVVSYFFGGDKFPVTFKQFIFNLTMAPVLFGQKNVDGAYWTLLIELKFYFFVSIFIVINKIKRIKVDYFIYFWLLLSSLNLFDVTSKIFYAIDGIFILDCSPYFIAGIVLCQVYLKGPKLKHFIMLSLSMYLSVLNGISTGNELSVLDNNVFSNYVIGGVIILSYVLMLLISLEKLQFLNSSKFVKIGMLTYPLYMIHQNIGYIIFTHFYFMNKYLLVFATILFMLGVSYILCLIEPKFIKIINLKSEALRKVTSVRA
;
A
#
# COMPACT_ATOMS: atom_id res chain seq x y z
N MET A 1 1.77 10.25 9.13
CA MET A 1 1.58 11.57 8.50
C MET A 1 1.88 12.74 9.42
N PHE A 2 1.16 12.96 10.53
CA PHE A 2 1.46 14.09 11.44
C PHE A 2 2.91 14.08 11.96
N ILE A 3 3.38 12.93 12.47
CA ILE A 3 4.76 12.77 12.95
C ILE A 3 5.77 13.09 11.85
N THR A 4 5.60 12.50 10.66
CA THR A 4 6.46 12.76 9.51
C THR A 4 6.45 14.24 9.13
N PHE A 5 5.28 14.89 9.11
CA PHE A 5 5.19 16.33 8.85
C PHE A 5 5.98 17.15 9.87
N VAL A 6 5.80 16.90 11.18
CA VAL A 6 6.52 17.63 12.24
C VAL A 6 8.03 17.44 12.09
N VAL A 7 8.49 16.19 11.91
CA VAL A 7 9.93 15.93 11.76
C VAL A 7 10.49 16.56 10.50
N SER A 8 9.81 16.44 9.35
CA SER A 8 10.24 17.08 8.11
C SER A 8 10.18 18.61 8.18
N TYR A 9 9.22 19.19 8.89
CA TYR A 9 9.09 20.65 9.00
C TYR A 9 10.23 21.26 9.82
N PHE A 10 10.62 20.61 10.93
CA PHE A 10 11.68 21.14 11.82
C PHE A 10 13.09 20.66 11.44
N PHE A 11 13.22 19.45 10.91
CA PHE A 11 14.51 18.80 10.66
C PHE A 11 14.73 18.40 9.19
N GLY A 12 13.78 18.68 8.29
CA GLY A 12 13.91 18.32 6.87
C GLY A 12 14.90 19.17 6.08
N GLY A 13 15.15 20.40 6.54
CA GLY A 13 15.97 21.40 5.84
C GLY A 13 15.51 21.59 4.38
N ASP A 14 16.46 21.90 3.50
CA ASP A 14 16.18 22.11 2.07
C ASP A 14 15.94 20.79 1.31
N LYS A 15 16.31 19.64 1.88
CA LYS A 15 16.18 18.33 1.23
C LYS A 15 14.76 17.77 1.31
N PHE A 16 14.06 18.04 2.41
CA PHE A 16 12.69 17.55 2.63
C PHE A 16 11.74 18.70 3.03
N PRO A 17 11.59 19.74 2.18
CA PRO A 17 10.74 20.86 2.50
C PRO A 17 9.28 20.43 2.51
N VAL A 18 8.59 20.71 3.61
CA VAL A 18 7.16 20.45 3.76
C VAL A 18 6.45 21.71 4.22
N THR A 19 5.30 22.01 3.63
CA THR A 19 4.49 23.17 4.04
C THR A 19 3.25 22.72 4.81
N PHE A 20 2.72 23.60 5.65
CA PHE A 20 1.45 23.33 6.33
C PHE A 20 0.29 23.09 5.34
N LYS A 21 0.25 23.86 4.24
CA LYS A 21 -0.71 23.66 3.15
C LYS A 21 -0.62 22.24 2.59
N GLN A 22 0.59 21.78 2.26
CA GLN A 22 0.83 20.43 1.76
C GLN A 22 0.36 19.37 2.76
N PHE A 23 0.63 19.55 4.05
CA PHE A 23 0.16 18.65 5.11
C PHE A 23 -1.36 18.51 5.14
N ILE A 24 -2.09 19.62 5.10
CA ILE A 24 -3.57 19.61 5.11
C ILE A 24 -4.12 18.82 3.91
N PHE A 25 -3.58 19.04 2.71
CA PHE A 25 -4.02 18.27 1.54
C PHE A 25 -3.62 16.80 1.62
N ASN A 26 -2.48 16.47 2.24
CA ASN A 26 -2.07 15.08 2.43
C ASN A 26 -3.03 14.30 3.35
N LEU A 27 -3.73 14.96 4.29
CA LEU A 27 -4.75 14.31 5.12
C LEU A 27 -5.91 13.72 4.30
N THR A 28 -6.11 14.18 3.06
CA THR A 28 -7.11 13.59 2.14
C THR A 28 -6.66 12.27 1.52
N MET A 29 -5.40 11.86 1.73
CA MET A 29 -4.73 10.76 1.01
C MET A 29 -4.66 10.93 -0.51
N ALA A 30 -5.09 12.08 -1.04
CA ALA A 30 -5.11 12.39 -2.47
C ALA A 30 -4.52 13.79 -2.79
N PRO A 31 -3.37 14.19 -2.23
CA PRO A 31 -2.82 15.55 -2.40
C PRO A 31 -2.54 15.91 -3.86
N VAL A 32 -2.20 14.92 -4.69
CA VAL A 32 -1.90 15.09 -6.11
C VAL A 32 -3.09 15.67 -6.89
N LEU A 33 -4.33 15.36 -6.49
CA LEU A 33 -5.54 15.93 -7.10
C LEU A 33 -5.66 17.46 -6.87
N PHE A 34 -4.98 17.98 -5.84
CA PHE A 34 -4.94 19.39 -5.49
C PHE A 34 -3.62 20.07 -5.90
N GLY A 35 -2.84 19.42 -6.77
CA GLY A 35 -1.53 19.91 -7.21
C GLY A 35 -0.48 19.96 -6.09
N GLN A 36 -0.68 19.21 -5.00
CA GLN A 36 0.28 19.10 -3.90
C GLN A 36 1.08 17.80 -3.98
N LYS A 37 2.35 17.86 -3.60
CA LYS A 37 3.21 16.68 -3.47
C LYS A 37 2.90 15.93 -2.18
N ASN A 38 3.23 14.64 -2.15
CA ASN A 38 3.16 13.87 -0.91
C ASN A 38 4.15 14.43 0.12
N VAL A 39 3.75 14.46 1.39
CA VAL A 39 4.62 14.86 2.51
C VAL A 39 5.79 13.89 2.64
N ASP A 40 5.52 12.60 2.46
CA ASP A 40 6.51 11.53 2.43
C ASP A 40 6.48 10.84 1.07
N GLY A 41 7.65 10.42 0.58
CA GLY A 41 7.74 9.58 -0.61
C GLY A 41 6.83 8.36 -0.50
N ALA A 42 6.76 7.68 0.65
CA ALA A 42 5.98 6.46 0.80
C ALA A 42 4.47 6.66 0.56
N TYR A 43 3.95 7.89 0.70
CA TYR A 43 2.50 8.14 0.72
C TYR A 43 1.83 8.10 -0.67
N TRP A 44 2.59 7.91 -1.76
CA TRP A 44 1.98 7.74 -3.09
C TRP A 44 1.04 6.53 -3.16
N THR A 45 1.33 5.48 -2.40
CA THR A 45 0.51 4.27 -2.31
C THR A 45 -0.84 4.49 -1.64
N LEU A 46 -0.97 5.49 -0.75
CA LEU A 46 -2.21 5.75 -0.01
C LEU A 46 -3.36 6.10 -0.95
N LEU A 47 -3.08 6.86 -2.02
CA LEU A 47 -4.07 7.16 -3.05
C LEU A 47 -4.49 5.90 -3.81
N ILE A 48 -3.53 5.01 -4.08
CA ILE A 48 -3.79 3.74 -4.75
C ILE A 48 -4.67 2.84 -3.88
N GLU A 49 -4.34 2.72 -2.60
CA GLU A 49 -5.15 1.99 -1.61
C GLU A 49 -6.57 2.58 -1.54
N LEU A 50 -6.70 3.90 -1.46
CA LEU A 50 -8.00 4.58 -1.41
C LEU A 50 -8.86 4.27 -2.64
N LYS A 51 -8.27 4.30 -3.85
CA LYS A 51 -8.96 3.94 -5.10
C LYS A 51 -9.40 2.47 -5.09
N PHE A 52 -8.55 1.54 -4.63
CA PHE A 52 -8.92 0.15 -4.47
C PHE A 52 -10.14 -0.02 -3.54
N TYR A 53 -10.10 0.59 -2.35
CA TYR A 53 -11.23 0.54 -1.42
C TYR A 53 -12.49 1.19 -1.96
N PHE A 54 -12.35 2.23 -2.78
CA PHE A 54 -13.47 2.84 -3.49
C PHE A 54 -14.14 1.86 -4.46
N PHE A 55 -13.36 1.13 -5.28
CA PHE A 55 -13.90 0.09 -6.17
C PHE A 55 -14.56 -1.06 -5.40
N VAL A 56 -13.93 -1.52 -4.32
CA VAL A 56 -14.51 -2.56 -3.44
C VAL A 56 -15.82 -2.08 -2.83
N SER A 57 -15.89 -0.82 -2.41
CA SER A 57 -17.11 -0.21 -1.85
C SER A 57 -18.23 -0.15 -2.88
N ILE A 58 -17.94 0.30 -4.11
CA ILE A 58 -18.91 0.28 -5.23
C ILE A 58 -19.38 -1.15 -5.50
N PHE A 59 -18.45 -2.09 -5.59
CA PHE A 59 -18.78 -3.49 -5.84
C PHE A 59 -19.71 -4.04 -4.75
N ILE A 60 -19.44 -3.77 -3.47
CA ILE A 60 -20.29 -4.20 -2.36
C ILE A 60 -21.70 -3.59 -2.47
N VAL A 61 -21.82 -2.30 -2.79
CA VAL A 61 -23.12 -1.62 -2.95
C VAL A 61 -23.92 -2.24 -4.10
N ILE A 62 -23.30 -2.46 -5.27
CA ILE A 62 -23.97 -3.09 -6.41
C ILE A 62 -24.35 -4.55 -6.08
N ASN A 63 -23.46 -5.27 -5.40
CA ASN A 63 -23.65 -6.67 -5.07
C ASN A 63 -24.81 -6.90 -4.08
N LYS A 64 -25.14 -5.91 -3.23
CA LYS A 64 -26.35 -5.95 -2.39
C LYS A 64 -27.65 -6.06 -3.21
N ILE A 65 -27.66 -5.51 -4.43
CA ILE A 65 -28.84 -5.49 -5.30
C ILE A 65 -28.78 -6.66 -6.29
N LYS A 66 -27.66 -6.82 -7.00
CA LYS A 66 -27.54 -7.72 -8.17
C LYS A 66 -26.93 -9.09 -7.87
N ARG A 67 -26.39 -9.32 -6.66
CA ARG A 67 -25.73 -10.59 -6.25
C ARG A 67 -24.71 -11.12 -7.28
N ILE A 68 -23.85 -10.24 -7.78
CA ILE A 68 -22.82 -10.52 -8.77
C ILE A 68 -21.69 -11.33 -8.13
N LYS A 69 -21.23 -12.40 -8.82
CA LYS A 69 -20.03 -13.14 -8.39
C LYS A 69 -18.80 -12.25 -8.50
N VAL A 70 -17.97 -12.25 -7.45
CA VAL A 70 -16.68 -11.52 -7.40
C VAL A 70 -15.78 -11.86 -8.60
N ASP A 71 -15.87 -13.09 -9.11
CA ASP A 71 -15.10 -13.55 -10.27
C ASP A 71 -15.29 -12.65 -11.51
N TYR A 72 -16.49 -12.12 -11.75
CA TYR A 72 -16.73 -11.22 -12.89
C TYR A 72 -16.00 -9.88 -12.71
N PHE A 73 -15.95 -9.36 -11.49
CA PHE A 73 -15.17 -8.16 -11.17
C PHE A 73 -13.67 -8.42 -11.41
N ILE A 74 -13.18 -9.59 -11.03
CA ILE A 74 -11.78 -9.96 -11.27
C ILE A 74 -11.50 -10.10 -12.78
N TYR A 75 -12.34 -10.80 -13.53
CA TYR A 75 -12.13 -10.95 -14.98
C TYR A 75 -12.15 -9.62 -15.70
N PHE A 76 -13.08 -8.74 -15.34
CA PHE A 76 -13.15 -7.38 -15.88
C PHE A 76 -11.87 -6.60 -15.57
N TRP A 77 -11.42 -6.59 -14.32
CA TRP A 77 -10.26 -5.81 -13.94
C TRP A 77 -8.97 -6.38 -14.52
N LEU A 78 -8.84 -7.71 -14.61
CA LEU A 78 -7.70 -8.38 -15.23
C LEU A 78 -7.62 -8.12 -16.73
N LEU A 79 -8.77 -8.15 -17.43
CA LEU A 79 -8.86 -7.78 -18.84
C LEU A 79 -8.42 -6.33 -19.04
N LEU A 80 -8.88 -5.42 -18.19
CA LEU A 80 -8.48 -4.02 -18.24
C LEU A 80 -6.97 -3.84 -17.97
N SER A 81 -6.42 -4.60 -17.02
CA SER A 81 -4.99 -4.59 -16.67
C SER A 81 -4.12 -5.12 -17.81
N SER A 82 -4.64 -6.03 -18.62
CA SER A 82 -3.95 -6.53 -19.81
C SER A 82 -3.80 -5.46 -20.90
N LEU A 83 -4.50 -4.32 -20.81
CA LEU A 83 -4.30 -3.21 -21.74
C LEU A 83 -2.88 -2.63 -21.66
N ASN A 84 -2.20 -2.75 -20.51
CA ASN A 84 -0.80 -2.34 -20.35
C ASN A 84 0.17 -3.17 -21.20
N LEU A 85 -0.27 -4.30 -21.78
CA LEU A 85 0.53 -5.08 -22.73
C LEU A 85 0.62 -4.43 -24.11
N PHE A 86 -0.27 -3.48 -24.40
CA PHE A 86 -0.32 -2.80 -25.68
C PHE A 86 0.26 -1.40 -25.50
N ASP A 87 1.18 -0.99 -26.38
CA ASP A 87 1.76 0.36 -26.42
C ASP A 87 0.74 1.41 -26.89
N VAL A 88 -0.36 1.57 -26.16
CA VAL A 88 -1.46 2.47 -26.50
C VAL A 88 -1.20 3.85 -25.90
N THR A 89 -0.67 4.76 -26.71
CA THR A 89 -0.35 6.14 -26.29
C THR A 89 -1.54 7.11 -26.40
N SER A 90 -2.74 6.65 -26.03
CA SER A 90 -3.94 7.49 -26.10
C SER A 90 -4.26 8.18 -24.76
N LYS A 91 -4.80 9.42 -24.80
CA LYS A 91 -5.27 10.11 -23.59
C LYS A 91 -6.30 9.32 -22.80
N ILE A 92 -7.14 8.55 -23.51
CA ILE A 92 -8.16 7.68 -22.93
C ILE A 92 -7.49 6.56 -22.13
N PHE A 93 -6.43 5.94 -22.68
CA PHE A 93 -5.66 4.91 -21.99
C PHE A 93 -5.08 5.43 -20.67
N TYR A 94 -4.39 6.58 -20.68
CA TYR A 94 -3.85 7.17 -19.43
C TYR A 94 -4.93 7.50 -18.39
N ALA A 95 -6.13 7.90 -18.83
CA ALA A 95 -7.25 8.13 -17.91
C ALA A 95 -7.73 6.80 -17.30
N ILE A 96 -7.84 5.74 -18.10
CA ILE A 96 -8.22 4.41 -17.63
C ILE A 96 -7.16 3.87 -16.67
N ASP A 97 -5.88 3.96 -17.04
CA ASP A 97 -4.76 3.55 -16.20
C ASP A 97 -4.76 4.26 -14.85
N GLY A 98 -4.85 5.59 -14.86
CA GLY A 98 -4.94 6.37 -13.63
C GLY A 98 -6.16 6.04 -12.78
N ILE A 99 -7.32 5.75 -13.36
CA ILE A 99 -8.56 5.46 -12.61
C ILE A 99 -8.52 4.04 -12.03
N PHE A 100 -8.21 3.04 -12.85
CA PHE A 100 -8.25 1.62 -12.49
C PHE A 100 -6.94 1.06 -11.97
N ILE A 101 -5.89 1.89 -11.92
CA ILE A 101 -4.58 1.59 -11.34
C ILE A 101 -3.96 0.38 -12.04
N LEU A 102 -3.89 0.39 -13.37
CA LEU A 102 -3.58 -0.83 -14.14
C LEU A 102 -2.16 -1.35 -13.86
N ASP A 103 -1.26 -0.47 -13.44
CA ASP A 103 0.09 -0.84 -13.01
C ASP A 103 0.10 -1.73 -11.75
N CYS A 104 -0.75 -1.41 -10.77
CA CYS A 104 -0.78 -2.09 -9.47
C CYS A 104 -1.97 -3.05 -9.30
N SER A 105 -2.97 -2.98 -10.17
CA SER A 105 -4.17 -3.81 -10.11
C SER A 105 -3.89 -5.32 -10.07
N PRO A 106 -2.87 -5.89 -10.74
CA PRO A 106 -2.65 -7.34 -10.68
C PRO A 106 -2.33 -7.81 -9.26
N TYR A 107 -1.67 -7.00 -8.44
CA TYR A 107 -1.41 -7.32 -7.02
C TYR A 107 -2.70 -7.36 -6.19
N PHE A 108 -3.61 -6.41 -6.40
CA PHE A 108 -4.92 -6.40 -5.73
C PHE A 108 -5.78 -7.57 -6.15
N ILE A 109 -5.80 -7.87 -7.46
CA ILE A 109 -6.50 -9.02 -8.03
C ILE A 109 -5.97 -10.31 -7.39
N ALA A 110 -4.65 -10.48 -7.33
CA ALA A 110 -4.02 -11.63 -6.69
C ALA A 110 -4.46 -11.77 -5.22
N GLY A 111 -4.48 -10.68 -4.46
CA GLY A 111 -4.99 -10.67 -3.08
C GLY A 111 -6.44 -11.16 -2.95
N ILE A 112 -7.32 -10.74 -3.85
CA ILE A 112 -8.72 -11.21 -3.88
C ILE A 112 -8.78 -12.71 -4.18
N VAL A 113 -8.03 -13.19 -5.17
CA VAL A 113 -8.01 -14.62 -5.55
C VAL A 113 -7.41 -15.48 -4.44
N LEU A 114 -6.34 -15.04 -3.80
CA LEU A 114 -5.73 -15.70 -2.65
C LEU A 114 -6.69 -15.81 -1.47
N CYS A 115 -7.46 -14.75 -1.19
CA CYS A 115 -8.53 -14.78 -0.20
C CYS A 115 -9.63 -15.81 -0.58
N GLN A 116 -9.98 -15.95 -1.86
CA GLN A 116 -10.89 -17.01 -2.31
C GLN A 116 -10.30 -18.42 -2.11
N VAL A 117 -9.01 -18.61 -2.37
CA VAL A 117 -8.30 -19.88 -2.12
C VAL A 117 -8.36 -20.23 -0.64
N TYR A 118 -8.07 -19.27 0.24
CA TYR A 118 -8.11 -19.47 1.69
C TYR A 118 -9.52 -19.84 2.18
N LEU A 119 -10.56 -19.14 1.70
CA LEU A 119 -11.94 -19.34 2.18
C LEU A 119 -12.67 -20.53 1.55
N LYS A 120 -12.37 -20.87 0.29
CA LYS A 120 -13.15 -21.83 -0.52
C LYS A 120 -12.31 -23.01 -1.05
N GLY A 121 -11.03 -23.04 -0.73
CA GLY A 121 -10.07 -24.01 -1.24
C GLY A 121 -9.56 -23.71 -2.66
N PRO A 122 -8.46 -24.36 -3.07
CA PRO A 122 -7.86 -24.19 -4.39
C PRO A 122 -8.74 -24.81 -5.49
N LYS A 123 -8.84 -24.11 -6.63
CA LYS A 123 -9.53 -24.57 -7.85
C LYS A 123 -8.70 -24.14 -9.05
N LEU A 124 -8.82 -24.85 -10.17
CA LEU A 124 -8.05 -24.56 -11.39
C LEU A 124 -8.14 -23.08 -11.81
N LYS A 125 -9.35 -22.48 -11.73
CA LYS A 125 -9.56 -21.07 -12.04
C LYS A 125 -8.67 -20.11 -11.22
N HIS A 126 -8.44 -20.41 -9.94
CA HIS A 126 -7.63 -19.56 -9.07
C HIS A 126 -6.17 -19.55 -9.55
N PHE A 127 -5.64 -20.72 -9.92
CA PHE A 127 -4.28 -20.81 -10.47
C PHE A 127 -4.15 -20.08 -11.81
N ILE A 128 -5.14 -20.20 -12.70
CA ILE A 128 -5.14 -19.45 -13.97
C ILE A 128 -5.10 -17.93 -13.71
N MET A 129 -5.99 -17.44 -12.85
CA MET A 129 -6.08 -16.01 -12.52
C MET A 129 -4.82 -15.50 -11.82
N LEU A 130 -4.23 -16.30 -10.92
CA LEU A 130 -2.97 -15.96 -10.26
C LEU A 130 -1.80 -15.94 -11.23
N SER A 131 -1.69 -16.91 -12.13
CA SER A 131 -0.62 -16.94 -13.15
C SER A 131 -0.69 -15.73 -14.07
N LEU A 132 -1.90 -15.35 -14.53
CA LEU A 132 -2.09 -14.15 -15.34
C LEU A 132 -1.74 -12.87 -14.56
N SER A 133 -2.19 -12.76 -13.30
CA SER A 133 -1.88 -11.61 -12.45
C SER A 133 -0.39 -11.49 -12.15
N MET A 134 0.27 -12.63 -11.92
CA MET A 134 1.72 -12.70 -11.70
C MET A 134 2.48 -12.28 -12.95
N TYR A 135 2.09 -12.76 -14.12
CA TYR A 135 2.70 -12.36 -15.39
C TYR A 135 2.61 -10.85 -15.61
N LEU A 136 1.41 -10.27 -15.46
CA LEU A 136 1.21 -8.82 -15.56
C LEU A 136 2.02 -8.05 -14.50
N SER A 137 2.08 -8.55 -13.26
CA SER A 137 2.85 -7.92 -12.19
C SER A 137 4.35 -7.87 -12.52
N VAL A 138 4.90 -8.94 -13.08
CA VAL A 138 6.31 -9.01 -13.47
C VAL A 138 6.61 -8.02 -14.60
N LEU A 139 5.74 -7.94 -15.61
CA LEU A 139 5.91 -6.99 -16.71
C LEU A 139 5.84 -5.54 -16.24
N ASN A 140 4.79 -5.19 -15.47
CA ASN A 140 4.63 -3.86 -14.92
C ASN A 140 5.81 -3.50 -14.01
N GLY A 141 6.23 -4.42 -13.13
CA GLY A 141 7.38 -4.20 -12.24
C GLY A 141 8.70 -3.98 -12.98
N ILE A 142 8.95 -4.72 -14.06
CA ILE A 142 10.13 -4.53 -14.92
C ILE A 142 10.04 -3.18 -15.65
N SER A 143 8.86 -2.82 -16.17
CA SER A 143 8.64 -1.52 -16.82
C SER A 143 8.95 -0.35 -15.88
N THR A 144 8.36 -0.35 -14.68
CA THR A 144 8.65 0.65 -13.65
C THR A 144 10.13 0.66 -13.24
N GLY A 145 10.75 -0.52 -13.12
CA GLY A 145 12.18 -0.63 -12.84
C GLY A 145 13.05 0.02 -13.92
N ASN A 146 12.70 -0.16 -15.20
CA ASN A 146 13.41 0.46 -16.31
C ASN A 146 13.22 1.98 -16.31
N GLU A 147 12.02 2.49 -16.05
CA GLU A 147 11.77 3.93 -15.92
C GLU A 147 12.60 4.56 -14.80
N LEU A 148 12.66 3.90 -13.64
CA LEU A 148 13.49 4.33 -12.51
C LEU A 148 14.99 4.24 -12.85
N SER A 149 15.42 3.26 -13.64
CA SER A 149 16.83 3.12 -14.02
C SER A 149 17.37 4.34 -14.79
N VAL A 150 16.52 4.94 -15.61
CA VAL A 150 16.82 6.14 -16.39
C VAL A 150 16.92 7.37 -15.48
N LEU A 151 16.07 7.45 -14.46
CA LEU A 151 16.05 8.56 -13.51
C LEU A 151 17.23 8.53 -12.52
N ASP A 152 17.56 7.34 -12.01
CA ASP A 152 18.57 7.16 -10.96
C ASP A 152 19.97 6.85 -11.50
N ASN A 153 20.14 6.77 -12.82
CA ASN A 153 21.38 6.34 -13.50
C ASN A 153 21.92 4.99 -12.97
N ASN A 154 21.03 4.11 -12.53
CA ASN A 154 21.36 2.81 -11.95
C ASN A 154 20.58 1.71 -12.69
N VAL A 155 21.29 0.72 -13.21
CA VAL A 155 20.65 -0.39 -13.94
C VAL A 155 20.06 -1.38 -12.93
N PHE A 156 18.73 -1.45 -12.87
CA PHE A 156 18.04 -2.47 -12.08
C PHE A 156 18.01 -3.80 -12.83
N SER A 157 18.19 -4.91 -12.11
CA SER A 157 18.16 -6.25 -12.71
C SER A 157 16.72 -6.75 -12.85
N ASN A 158 16.28 -6.95 -14.10
CA ASN A 158 14.95 -7.50 -14.43
C ASN A 158 14.73 -8.88 -13.79
N TYR A 159 15.78 -9.69 -13.66
CA TYR A 159 15.72 -11.00 -13.00
C TYR A 159 15.44 -10.88 -11.52
N VAL A 160 16.02 -9.88 -10.84
CA VAL A 160 15.80 -9.64 -9.41
C VAL A 160 14.37 -9.14 -9.19
N ILE A 161 13.91 -8.18 -10.00
CA ILE A 161 12.53 -7.66 -9.91
C ILE A 161 11.52 -8.79 -10.11
N GLY A 162 11.63 -9.53 -11.22
CA GLY A 162 10.74 -10.65 -11.50
C GLY A 162 10.82 -11.74 -10.43
N GLY A 163 12.02 -12.08 -9.98
CA GLY A 163 12.25 -13.08 -8.92
C GLY A 163 11.59 -12.72 -7.60
N VAL A 164 11.70 -11.46 -7.15
CA VAL A 164 11.07 -10.99 -5.91
C VAL A 164 9.54 -11.00 -6.01
N ILE A 165 8.99 -10.60 -7.17
CA ILE A 165 7.54 -10.62 -7.41
C ILE A 165 7.02 -12.07 -7.39
N ILE A 166 7.65 -12.97 -8.14
CA ILE A 166 7.27 -14.39 -8.18
C ILE A 166 7.36 -15.01 -6.77
N LEU A 167 8.46 -14.75 -6.05
CA LEU A 167 8.64 -15.23 -4.68
C LEU A 167 7.51 -14.75 -3.78
N SER A 168 7.11 -13.48 -3.88
CA SER A 168 6.00 -12.92 -3.11
C SER A 168 4.68 -13.61 -3.42
N TYR A 169 4.38 -13.89 -4.70
CA TYR A 169 3.19 -14.65 -5.11
C TYR A 169 3.19 -16.07 -4.55
N VAL A 170 4.32 -16.77 -4.64
CA VAL A 170 4.47 -18.14 -4.12
C VAL A 170 4.28 -18.16 -2.61
N LEU A 171 4.92 -17.25 -1.87
CA LEU A 171 4.77 -17.16 -0.42
C LEU A 171 3.31 -16.90 -0.03
N MET A 172 2.65 -15.94 -0.68
CA MET A 172 1.25 -15.63 -0.40
C MET A 172 0.30 -16.78 -0.75
N LEU A 173 0.60 -17.55 -1.80
CA LEU A 173 -0.12 -18.78 -2.14
C LEU A 173 0.07 -19.86 -1.07
N LEU A 174 1.29 -20.07 -0.57
CA LEU A 174 1.58 -21.01 0.51
C LEU A 174 0.85 -20.63 1.81
N ILE A 175 0.76 -19.34 2.12
CA ILE A 175 -0.06 -18.83 3.24
C ILE A 175 -1.53 -19.17 3.01
N SER A 176 -2.06 -18.91 1.82
CA SER A 176 -3.48 -19.14 1.48
C SER A 176 -3.85 -20.63 1.41
N LEU A 177 -2.88 -21.50 1.14
CA LEU A 177 -3.00 -22.96 1.21
C LEU A 177 -2.72 -23.53 2.61
N GLU A 178 -2.52 -22.66 3.60
CA GLU A 178 -2.25 -23.02 4.99
C GLU A 178 -0.98 -23.88 5.20
N LYS A 179 -0.05 -23.86 4.23
CA LYS A 179 1.21 -24.63 4.30
C LYS A 179 2.23 -24.01 5.26
N LEU A 180 2.01 -22.77 5.67
CA LEU A 180 2.87 -22.01 6.59
C LEU A 180 2.25 -21.82 7.98
N GLN A 181 1.27 -22.65 8.37
CA GLN A 181 0.63 -22.59 9.69
C GLN A 181 1.62 -22.71 10.87
N PHE A 182 2.78 -23.34 10.68
CA PHE A 182 3.82 -23.40 11.72
C PHE A 182 4.38 -22.01 12.11
N LEU A 183 4.24 -21.00 11.24
CA LEU A 183 4.60 -19.61 11.52
C LEU A 183 3.45 -18.83 12.19
N ASN A 184 2.25 -19.41 12.27
CA ASN A 184 1.10 -18.75 12.89
C ASN A 184 1.25 -18.74 14.41
N SER A 185 1.96 -17.72 14.93
CA SER A 185 2.11 -17.49 16.36
C SER A 185 1.71 -16.07 16.72
N SER A 186 1.21 -15.89 17.95
CA SER A 186 0.88 -14.57 18.49
C SER A 186 2.08 -13.61 18.50
N LYS A 187 3.32 -14.13 18.54
CA LYS A 187 4.55 -13.33 18.42
C LYS A 187 4.72 -12.77 17.01
N PHE A 188 4.53 -13.57 15.98
CA PHE A 188 4.62 -13.11 14.59
C PHE A 188 3.51 -12.12 14.24
N VAL A 189 2.29 -12.30 14.79
CA VAL A 189 1.22 -11.29 14.66
C VAL A 189 1.66 -9.96 15.26
N LYS A 190 2.28 -9.95 16.45
CA LYS A 190 2.79 -8.72 17.08
C LYS A 190 3.84 -8.02 16.23
N ILE A 191 4.75 -8.77 15.61
CA ILE A 191 5.76 -8.21 14.70
C ILE A 191 5.09 -7.65 13.45
N GLY A 192 4.13 -8.39 12.87
CA GLY A 192 3.36 -7.96 11.70
C GLY A 192 2.59 -6.65 11.93
N MET A 193 2.03 -6.44 13.12
CA MET A 193 1.34 -5.18 13.45
C MET A 193 2.25 -3.94 13.36
N LEU A 194 3.57 -4.09 13.57
CA LEU A 194 4.53 -2.99 13.47
C LEU A 194 4.82 -2.54 12.03
N THR A 195 4.49 -3.37 11.04
CA THR A 195 4.85 -3.11 9.64
C THR A 195 4.16 -1.88 9.08
N TYR A 196 2.88 -1.66 9.39
CA TYR A 196 2.15 -0.50 8.86
C TYR A 196 2.59 0.83 9.49
N PRO A 197 2.69 0.99 10.83
CA PRO A 197 3.19 2.25 11.38
C PRO A 197 4.65 2.51 11.00
N LEU A 198 5.47 1.46 10.91
CA LEU A 198 6.85 1.57 10.42
C LEU A 198 6.88 2.09 8.97
N TYR A 199 6.09 1.48 8.09
CA TYR A 199 5.92 1.92 6.70
C TYR A 199 5.58 3.41 6.62
N MET A 200 4.66 3.88 7.47
CA MET A 200 4.19 5.27 7.47
C MET A 200 5.22 6.32 7.94
N ILE A 201 6.32 5.91 8.58
CA ILE A 201 7.31 6.83 9.17
C ILE A 201 8.73 6.65 8.63
N HIS A 202 9.07 5.48 8.09
CA HIS A 202 10.47 5.08 7.89
C HIS A 202 11.24 5.94 6.87
N GLN A 203 10.60 6.42 5.81
CA GLN A 203 11.30 6.95 4.64
C GLN A 203 11.87 8.36 4.89
N ASN A 204 11.04 9.41 4.99
CA ASN A 204 11.60 10.76 5.17
C ASN A 204 12.33 10.92 6.50
N ILE A 205 11.79 10.39 7.61
CA ILE A 205 12.44 10.47 8.92
C ILE A 205 13.78 9.73 8.87
N GLY A 206 13.85 8.57 8.19
CA GLY A 206 15.09 7.82 8.01
C GLY A 206 16.14 8.61 7.24
N TYR A 207 15.75 9.24 6.13
CA TYR A 207 16.65 10.10 5.36
C TYR A 207 17.10 11.35 6.13
N ILE A 208 16.24 11.93 6.96
CA ILE A 208 16.59 13.05 7.84
C ILE A 208 17.64 12.61 8.86
N ILE A 209 17.46 11.47 9.52
CA ILE A 209 18.45 10.91 10.45
C ILE A 209 19.78 10.69 9.72
N PHE A 210 19.75 10.06 8.54
CA PHE A 210 20.98 9.85 7.77
C PHE A 210 21.65 11.16 7.35
N THR A 211 20.87 12.18 6.99
CA THR A 211 21.42 13.50 6.62
C THR A 211 22.08 14.21 7.79
N HIS A 212 21.56 14.06 9.01
CA HIS A 212 22.12 14.74 10.18
C HIS A 212 23.28 13.96 10.81
N PHE A 213 23.28 12.64 10.71
CA PHE A 213 24.23 11.76 11.41
C PHE A 213 25.17 11.00 10.45
N TYR A 214 25.31 11.44 9.19
CA TYR A 214 26.16 10.78 8.19
C TYR A 214 27.63 10.64 8.60
N PHE A 215 28.10 11.44 9.57
CA PHE A 215 29.45 11.40 10.11
C PHE A 215 29.70 10.19 11.04
N MET A 216 28.66 9.47 11.48
CA MET A 216 28.79 8.27 12.31
C MET A 216 29.18 7.04 11.47
N ASN A 217 29.61 5.96 12.14
CA ASN A 217 29.82 4.68 11.46
C ASN A 217 28.53 4.22 10.78
N LYS A 218 28.59 3.93 9.46
CA LYS A 218 27.43 3.57 8.65
C LYS A 218 26.62 2.39 9.19
N TYR A 219 27.28 1.37 9.75
CA TYR A 219 26.59 0.18 10.29
C TYR A 219 25.87 0.52 11.59
N LEU A 220 26.53 1.29 12.46
CA LEU A 220 25.94 1.78 13.70
C LEU A 220 24.72 2.65 13.42
N LEU A 221 24.84 3.57 12.46
CA LEU A 221 23.77 4.48 12.07
C LEU A 221 22.56 3.72 11.53
N VAL A 222 22.75 2.78 10.61
CA VAL A 222 21.66 1.95 10.08
C VAL A 222 20.98 1.16 11.20
N PHE A 223 21.76 0.50 12.05
CA PHE A 223 21.21 -0.30 13.15
C PHE A 223 20.44 0.57 14.17
N ALA A 224 21.00 1.71 14.54
CA ALA A 224 20.35 2.67 15.44
C ALA A 224 19.05 3.22 14.84
N THR A 225 19.04 3.58 13.56
CA THR A 225 17.83 4.04 12.86
C THR A 225 16.76 2.95 12.84
N ILE A 226 17.12 1.70 12.53
CA ILE A 226 16.16 0.57 12.53
C ILE A 226 15.54 0.39 13.92
N LEU A 227 16.36 0.33 14.97
CA LEU A 227 15.87 0.17 16.34
C LEU A 227 14.98 1.34 16.76
N PHE A 228 15.37 2.57 16.42
CA PHE A 228 14.58 3.76 16.69
C PHE A 228 13.21 3.69 16.01
N MET A 229 13.17 3.39 14.71
CA MET A 229 11.92 3.31 13.94
C MET A 229 11.01 2.19 14.42
N LEU A 230 11.56 1.02 14.78
CA LEU A 230 10.81 -0.07 15.39
C LEU A 230 10.24 0.33 16.76
N GLY A 231 11.02 1.07 17.57
CA GLY A 231 10.56 1.61 18.84
C GLY A 231 9.41 2.59 18.68
N VAL A 232 9.51 3.54 17.74
CA VAL A 232 8.42 4.48 17.43
C VAL A 232 7.19 3.75 16.90
N SER A 233 7.36 2.80 15.99
CA SER A 233 6.26 1.97 15.47
C SER A 233 5.54 1.21 16.58
N TYR A 234 6.30 0.63 17.53
CA TYR A 234 5.74 -0.07 18.67
C TYR A 234 4.93 0.86 19.58
N ILE A 235 5.43 2.06 19.86
CA ILE A 235 4.70 3.08 20.63
C ILE A 235 3.39 3.45 19.92
N LEU A 236 3.41 3.61 18.59
CA LEU A 236 2.21 3.91 17.83
C LEU A 236 1.16 2.80 17.92
N CYS A 237 1.57 1.53 17.81
CA CYS A 237 0.66 0.40 18.00
C CYS A 237 0.03 0.36 19.40
N LEU A 238 0.72 0.83 20.44
CA LEU A 238 0.16 0.90 21.79
C LEU A 238 -0.85 2.05 21.96
N ILE A 239 -0.66 3.12 21.20
CA ILE A 239 -1.48 4.34 21.27
C ILE A 239 -2.76 4.21 20.44
N GLU A 240 -2.68 3.60 19.27
CA GLU A 240 -3.77 3.49 18.29
C GLU A 240 -5.09 2.94 18.88
N PRO A 241 -5.13 1.82 19.63
CA PRO A 241 -6.38 1.30 20.19
C PRO A 241 -7.06 2.28 21.16
N LYS A 242 -6.27 3.09 21.88
CA LYS A 242 -6.80 4.09 22.83
C LYS A 242 -7.49 5.22 22.08
N PHE A 243 -6.91 5.69 20.98
CA PHE A 243 -7.51 6.70 20.12
C PHE A 243 -8.80 6.20 19.45
N ILE A 244 -8.80 4.97 18.92
CA ILE A 244 -9.99 4.36 18.31
C ILE A 244 -11.13 4.29 19.34
N LYS A 245 -10.84 3.89 20.58
CA LYS A 245 -11.85 3.85 21.65
C LYS A 245 -12.47 5.22 21.91
N ILE A 246 -11.67 6.28 21.96
CA ILE A 246 -12.14 7.66 22.16
C ILE A 246 -13.04 8.12 21.00
N ILE A 247 -12.64 7.85 19.77
CA ILE A 247 -13.42 8.20 18.56
C ILE A 247 -14.76 7.47 18.57
N ASN A 248 -14.76 6.17 18.84
CA ASN A 248 -15.98 5.36 18.87
C ASN A 248 -16.94 5.82 19.96
N LEU A 249 -16.46 6.10 21.18
CA LEU A 249 -17.26 6.65 22.28
C LEU A 249 -17.93 7.98 21.90
N LYS A 250 -17.20 8.85 21.20
CA LYS A 250 -17.73 10.12 20.71
C LYS A 250 -18.78 9.93 19.61
N SER A 251 -18.58 8.95 18.71
CA SER A 251 -19.57 8.62 17.66
C SER A 251 -20.88 8.06 18.23
N GLU A 252 -20.77 7.27 19.30
CA GLU A 252 -21.91 6.63 19.97
C GLU A 252 -22.70 7.67 20.78
N ALA A 253 -22.00 8.60 21.45
CA ALA A 253 -22.61 9.75 22.10
C ALA A 253 -23.34 10.66 21.10
N LEU A 254 -22.75 10.94 19.93
CA LEU A 254 -23.38 11.74 18.87
C LEU A 254 -24.64 11.06 18.31
N ARG A 255 -24.62 9.73 18.10
CA ARG A 255 -25.80 8.97 17.66
C ARG A 255 -26.95 9.04 18.68
N LYS A 256 -26.64 8.93 19.98
CA LYS A 256 -27.64 9.07 21.05
C LYS A 256 -28.24 10.47 21.12
N VAL A 257 -27.46 11.52 20.86
CA VAL A 257 -27.97 12.91 20.84
C VAL A 257 -28.88 13.15 19.62
N THR A 258 -28.57 12.56 18.45
CA THR A 258 -29.41 12.67 17.26
C THR A 258 -30.69 11.83 17.34
N SER A 259 -30.69 10.69 18.05
CA SER A 259 -31.88 9.85 18.22
C SER A 259 -32.87 10.37 19.28
N VAL A 260 -32.46 11.33 20.11
CA VAL A 260 -33.33 12.00 21.11
C VAL A 260 -33.99 13.27 20.52
N ARG A 261 -33.56 13.70 19.32
CA ARG A 261 -34.11 14.85 18.59
C ARG A 261 -34.96 14.49 17.37
N ALA A 262 -35.18 13.20 17.12
CA ALA A 262 -36.11 12.66 16.12
C ALA A 262 -37.29 12.02 16.85
#